data_AF-A0A017T327-F1
#
_entry.id   AF-A0A017T327-F1
#
_cell.length_a   1.000
_cell.length_b   1.000
_cell.length_c   1.000
_cell.angle_alpha   90.00
_cell.angle_beta   90.00
_cell.angle_gamma   90.00
#
_symmetry.space_group_name_H-M   'P 1'
#
loop_
_entity.id
_entity.type
_entity.pdbx_description
1 polymer ?
#
loop_
_entity_poly.entity_id
_entity_poly.type
_entity_poly.pdbx_seq_one_letter_code
_entity_poly.pdbx_strand_id
1 'polypeptide(L)'
;MPFDPSALSPHARAAYIRLGWAYSSTDTLTQANEVLNALEKHTPHLAQHGFDATDAARLADARDALEAAGVHRTEQAGAKQRGRLAFTDAIQQAMDARATSSAVLAAVRTALRDTGAPEDPLRLATTTLSQTARLPREGIRAVGLHTQLELLLAAFADHHIAGAATARGGPATVAALTASITTLLAATRDRPARRGTPEETEFLDNQPRRPRADPPGGLDTSQGSRSADPERMSPAPSDPSPSSHPR
;
A
#
# COMPACT_ATOMS: atom_id res chain seq x y z
N MET A 1 -17.76 -30.98 -16.49
CA MET A 1 -18.21 -29.64 -16.93
C MET A 1 -17.73 -28.71 -15.82
N PRO A 2 -16.85 -27.75 -16.10
CA PRO A 2 -16.21 -26.97 -15.04
C PRO A 2 -17.27 -26.35 -14.13
N PHE A 3 -17.04 -26.40 -12.82
CA PHE A 3 -17.95 -25.83 -11.83
C PHE A 3 -18.12 -24.32 -12.07
N ASP A 4 -19.35 -23.88 -12.36
CA ASP A 4 -19.70 -22.47 -12.53
C ASP A 4 -20.53 -21.97 -11.34
N PRO A 5 -19.96 -21.14 -10.45
CA PRO A 5 -20.68 -20.59 -9.30
C PRO A 5 -21.85 -19.66 -9.69
N SER A 6 -21.84 -19.12 -10.92
CA SER A 6 -22.88 -18.21 -11.40
C SER A 6 -24.15 -18.94 -11.83
N ALA A 7 -24.06 -20.25 -12.07
CA ALA A 7 -25.20 -21.12 -12.35
C ALA A 7 -25.98 -21.53 -11.08
N LEU A 8 -25.46 -21.23 -9.88
CA LEU A 8 -26.14 -21.51 -8.62
C LEU A 8 -27.25 -20.50 -8.35
N SER A 9 -28.33 -20.97 -7.72
CA SER A 9 -29.36 -20.04 -7.23
C SER A 9 -28.75 -19.08 -6.19
N PRO A 10 -29.25 -17.83 -6.09
CA PRO A 10 -28.74 -16.86 -5.11
C PRO A 10 -28.74 -17.39 -3.67
N HIS A 11 -29.78 -18.16 -3.30
CA HIS A 11 -29.89 -18.78 -1.98
C HIS A 11 -28.80 -19.83 -1.74
N ALA A 12 -28.59 -20.75 -2.70
CA ALA A 12 -27.55 -21.77 -2.59
C ALA A 12 -26.15 -21.14 -2.53
N ARG A 13 -25.89 -20.14 -3.38
CA ARG A 13 -24.63 -19.37 -3.37
C ARG A 13 -24.38 -18.71 -2.02
N ALA A 14 -25.39 -18.05 -1.44
CA ALA A 14 -25.26 -17.43 -0.12
C ALA A 14 -25.01 -18.45 1.02
N ALA A 15 -25.63 -19.64 0.95
CA ALA A 15 -25.39 -20.71 1.90
C ALA A 15 -23.95 -21.24 1.81
N TYR A 16 -23.44 -21.50 0.60
CA TYR A 16 -22.06 -21.97 0.39
C TYR A 16 -21.02 -20.92 0.77
N ILE A 17 -21.26 -19.64 0.48
CA ILE A 17 -20.39 -18.55 0.93
C ILE A 17 -20.28 -18.54 2.45
N ARG A 18 -21.41 -18.64 3.15
CA ARG A 18 -21.45 -18.67 4.61
C ARG A 18 -20.74 -19.88 5.19
N LEU A 19 -20.88 -21.04 4.55
CA LEU A 19 -20.16 -22.25 4.94
C LEU A 19 -18.65 -22.06 4.73
N GLY A 20 -18.23 -21.48 3.61
CA GLY A 20 -16.84 -21.16 3.31
C GLY A 20 -16.21 -20.12 4.25
N TRP A 21 -16.98 -19.42 5.08
CA TRP A 21 -16.43 -18.58 6.15
C TRP A 21 -16.00 -19.36 7.39
N ALA A 22 -16.54 -20.57 7.59
CA ALA A 22 -16.22 -21.40 8.75
C ALA A 22 -14.96 -22.27 8.52
N TYR A 23 -14.59 -22.52 7.26
CA TYR A 23 -13.50 -23.41 6.88
C TYR A 23 -12.46 -22.67 6.05
N SER A 24 -11.18 -22.91 6.30
CA SER A 24 -10.13 -22.34 5.46
C SER A 24 -10.10 -23.04 4.09
N SER A 25 -9.62 -22.35 3.05
CA SER A 25 -9.43 -22.97 1.73
C SER A 25 -8.46 -24.14 1.77
N THR A 26 -7.46 -24.09 2.65
CA THR A 26 -6.47 -25.16 2.82
C THR A 26 -7.10 -26.41 3.44
N ASP A 27 -7.92 -26.25 4.48
CA ASP A 27 -8.62 -27.38 5.11
C ASP A 27 -9.64 -27.98 4.13
N THR A 28 -10.35 -27.12 3.40
CA THR A 28 -11.32 -27.54 2.39
C THR A 28 -10.66 -28.34 1.25
N LEU A 29 -9.50 -27.89 0.75
CA LEU A 29 -8.72 -28.63 -0.26
C LEU A 29 -8.20 -29.97 0.28
N THR A 30 -7.71 -29.97 1.52
CA THR A 30 -7.20 -31.20 2.17
C THR A 30 -8.32 -32.22 2.31
N GLN A 31 -9.48 -31.81 2.83
CA GLN A 31 -10.64 -32.67 2.96
C GLN A 31 -11.15 -33.17 1.60
N ALA A 32 -11.19 -32.31 0.57
CA ALA A 32 -11.59 -32.72 -0.78
C ALA A 32 -10.64 -33.79 -1.34
N ASN A 33 -9.33 -33.65 -1.16
CA ASN A 33 -8.35 -34.64 -1.56
C ASN A 33 -8.49 -35.96 -0.80
N GLU A 34 -8.71 -35.92 0.52
CA GLU A 34 -8.95 -37.12 1.32
C GLU A 34 -10.19 -37.88 0.84
N VAL A 35 -11.29 -37.18 0.56
CA VAL A 35 -12.53 -37.79 0.06
C VAL A 35 -12.33 -38.37 -1.34
N LEU A 36 -11.66 -37.65 -2.24
CA LEU A 36 -11.35 -38.14 -3.59
C LEU A 36 -10.43 -39.37 -3.57
N ASN A 37 -9.45 -39.43 -2.67
CA ASN A 37 -8.60 -40.61 -2.48
C ASN A 37 -9.37 -41.79 -1.86
N ALA A 38 -10.30 -41.52 -0.94
CA ALA A 38 -11.12 -42.55 -0.32
C ALA A 38 -12.12 -43.18 -1.31
N LEU A 39 -12.60 -42.41 -2.29
CA LEU A 39 -13.53 -42.89 -3.32
C LEU A 39 -12.97 -44.08 -4.10
N GLU A 40 -11.67 -44.10 -4.40
CA GLU A 40 -11.01 -45.21 -5.11
C GLU A 40 -11.22 -46.57 -4.41
N LYS A 41 -11.33 -46.57 -3.07
CA LYS A 41 -11.42 -47.78 -2.25
C LYS A 41 -12.82 -48.07 -1.76
N HIS A 42 -13.67 -47.05 -1.62
CA HIS A 42 -14.94 -47.14 -0.90
C HIS A 42 -16.19 -46.79 -1.72
N THR A 43 -16.07 -46.63 -3.05
CA THR A 43 -17.21 -46.35 -3.95
C THR A 43 -18.48 -47.18 -3.65
N PRO A 44 -18.42 -48.52 -3.49
CA PRO A 44 -19.63 -49.31 -3.26
C PRO A 44 -20.37 -48.97 -1.96
N HIS A 45 -19.64 -48.55 -0.93
CA HIS A 45 -20.22 -48.17 0.35
C HIS A 45 -20.77 -46.74 0.31
N LEU A 46 -20.07 -45.81 -0.35
CA LEU A 46 -20.52 -44.43 -0.53
C LEU A 46 -21.81 -44.33 -1.35
N ALA A 47 -21.98 -45.21 -2.34
CA ALA A 47 -23.22 -45.32 -3.11
C ALA A 47 -24.43 -45.69 -2.24
N GLN A 48 -24.25 -46.48 -1.17
CA GLN A 48 -25.32 -46.80 -0.22
C GLN A 48 -25.80 -45.58 0.59
N HIS A 49 -24.95 -44.55 0.67
CA HIS A 49 -25.25 -43.29 1.33
C HIS A 49 -25.65 -42.17 0.36
N GLY A 50 -25.92 -42.51 -0.90
CA GLY A 50 -26.37 -41.56 -1.92
C GLY A 50 -25.28 -40.67 -2.50
N PHE A 51 -24.00 -40.99 -2.29
CA PHE A 51 -22.89 -40.31 -2.95
C PHE A 51 -22.49 -41.09 -4.20
N ASP A 52 -22.71 -40.51 -5.38
CA ASP A 52 -22.51 -41.19 -6.66
C ASP A 52 -21.32 -40.62 -7.47
N ALA A 53 -21.14 -41.14 -8.68
CA ALA A 53 -20.07 -40.69 -9.58
C ALA A 53 -20.24 -39.22 -10.04
N THR A 54 -21.47 -38.70 -10.07
CA THR A 54 -21.75 -37.30 -10.40
C THR A 54 -21.27 -36.38 -9.28
N ASP A 55 -21.52 -36.77 -8.03
CA ASP A 55 -21.05 -36.02 -6.86
C ASP A 55 -19.52 -36.05 -6.74
N ALA A 56 -18.90 -37.21 -7.01
CA ALA A 56 -17.44 -37.33 -7.11
C ALA A 56 -16.86 -36.38 -8.15
N ALA A 57 -17.45 -36.33 -9.35
CA ALA A 57 -17.02 -35.42 -10.42
C ALA A 57 -17.16 -33.95 -10.02
N ARG A 58 -18.28 -33.58 -9.38
CA ARG A 58 -18.49 -32.21 -8.87
C ARG A 58 -17.48 -31.82 -7.79
N LEU A 59 -17.14 -32.74 -6.89
CA LEU A 59 -16.12 -32.49 -5.86
C LEU A 59 -14.74 -32.29 -6.48
N ALA A 60 -14.37 -33.10 -7.48
CA ALA A 60 -13.13 -32.93 -8.22
C ALA A 60 -13.08 -31.57 -8.95
N ASP A 61 -14.14 -31.23 -9.70
CA ASP A 61 -14.24 -29.93 -10.39
C ASP A 61 -14.15 -28.76 -9.40
N ALA A 62 -14.80 -28.86 -8.23
CA ALA A 62 -14.76 -27.84 -7.19
C ALA A 62 -13.38 -27.72 -6.52
N ARG A 63 -12.68 -28.84 -6.28
CA ARG A 63 -11.30 -28.85 -5.77
C ARG A 63 -10.38 -28.14 -6.76
N ASP A 64 -10.43 -28.52 -8.04
CA ASP A 64 -9.54 -27.97 -9.07
C ASP A 64 -9.78 -26.46 -9.24
N ALA A 65 -11.05 -26.02 -9.19
CA ALA A 65 -11.40 -24.61 -9.20
C ALA A 65 -10.86 -23.86 -7.96
N LEU A 66 -10.93 -24.48 -6.78
CA LEU A 66 -10.41 -23.89 -5.54
C LEU A 66 -8.88 -23.81 -5.53
N GLU A 67 -8.19 -24.82 -6.07
CA GLU A 67 -6.75 -24.84 -6.24
C GLU A 67 -6.29 -23.76 -7.22
N ALA A 68 -6.91 -23.69 -8.40
CA ALA A 68 -6.64 -22.66 -9.40
C ALA A 68 -6.88 -21.24 -8.83
N ALA A 69 -7.98 -21.05 -8.10
CA ALA A 69 -8.25 -19.78 -7.41
C ALA A 69 -7.18 -19.46 -6.34
N GLY A 70 -6.66 -20.47 -5.63
CA GLY A 70 -5.58 -20.31 -4.66
C GLY A 70 -4.26 -19.85 -5.29
N VAL A 71 -3.90 -20.40 -6.45
CA VAL A 71 -2.75 -19.98 -7.25
C VAL A 71 -2.89 -18.51 -7.65
N HIS A 72 -4.04 -18.13 -8.24
CA HIS A 72 -4.28 -16.75 -8.65
C HIS A 72 -4.26 -15.75 -7.48
N ARG A 73 -4.80 -16.10 -6.30
CA ARG A 73 -4.71 -15.23 -5.11
C ARG A 73 -3.26 -15.01 -4.69
N THR A 74 -2.46 -16.06 -4.72
CA THR A 74 -1.04 -16.00 -4.33
C THR A 74 -0.24 -15.16 -5.32
N GLU A 75 -0.48 -15.33 -6.63
CA GLU A 75 0.11 -14.52 -7.69
C GLU A 75 -0.26 -13.04 -7.57
N GLN A 76 -1.54 -12.74 -7.34
CA GLN A 76 -2.03 -11.37 -7.14
C GLN A 76 -1.47 -10.73 -5.87
N ALA A 77 -1.39 -11.48 -4.76
CA ALA A 77 -0.76 -11.02 -3.54
C ALA A 77 0.73 -10.72 -3.75
N GLY A 78 1.43 -11.60 -4.48
CA GLY A 78 2.82 -11.41 -4.87
C GLY A 78 3.01 -10.20 -5.77
N ALA A 79 2.17 -10.02 -6.79
CA ALA A 79 2.18 -8.87 -7.68
C ALA A 79 1.93 -7.56 -6.91
N LYS A 80 0.95 -7.54 -6.00
CA LYS A 80 0.66 -6.40 -5.13
C LYS A 80 1.82 -6.05 -4.21
N GLN A 81 2.49 -7.06 -3.65
CA GLN A 81 3.67 -6.85 -2.82
C GLN A 81 4.83 -6.28 -3.64
N ARG A 82 5.12 -6.86 -4.81
CA ARG A 82 6.14 -6.34 -5.73
C ARG A 82 5.86 -4.90 -6.16
N GLY A 83 4.62 -4.58 -6.52
CA GLY A 83 4.22 -3.22 -6.90
C GLY A 83 4.36 -2.21 -5.75
N ARG A 84 4.09 -2.62 -4.50
CA ARG A 84 4.33 -1.78 -3.31
C ARG A 84 5.81 -1.49 -3.10
N LEU A 85 6.66 -2.52 -3.21
CA LEU A 85 8.11 -2.35 -3.07
C LEU A 85 8.66 -1.44 -4.18
N ALA A 86 8.29 -1.72 -5.43
CA ALA A 86 8.70 -0.89 -6.57
C ALA A 86 8.27 0.58 -6.41
N PHE A 87 7.07 0.85 -5.87
CA PHE A 87 6.63 2.21 -5.57
C PHE A 87 7.45 2.87 -4.46
N THR A 88 7.74 2.16 -3.37
CA THR A 88 8.61 2.67 -2.30
C THR A 88 10.01 2.99 -2.82
N ASP A 89 10.59 2.09 -3.62
CA ASP A 89 11.90 2.27 -4.22
C ASP A 89 11.92 3.48 -5.17
N ALA A 90 10.89 3.65 -5.99
CA ALA A 90 10.74 4.81 -6.89
C ALA A 90 10.66 6.14 -6.11
N ILE A 91 9.96 6.17 -4.98
CA ILE A 91 9.91 7.36 -4.10
C ILE A 91 11.30 7.66 -3.52
N GLN A 92 12.02 6.64 -3.05
CA GLN A 92 13.36 6.81 -2.50
C GLN A 92 14.33 7.33 -3.58
N GLN A 93 14.34 6.72 -4.77
CA GLN A 93 15.13 7.18 -5.91
C GLN A 93 14.83 8.63 -6.28
N ALA A 94 13.55 9.03 -6.30
CA ALA A 94 13.13 10.40 -6.57
C ALA A 94 13.64 11.39 -5.48
N MET A 95 13.63 10.99 -4.21
CA MET A 95 14.17 11.80 -3.12
C MET A 95 15.69 11.99 -3.24
N ASP A 96 16.42 10.93 -3.58
CA ASP A 96 17.87 10.95 -3.75
C ASP A 96 18.27 11.78 -4.97
N ALA A 97 17.54 11.64 -6.09
CA ALA A 97 17.73 12.45 -7.29
C ALA A 97 17.48 13.94 -7.00
N ARG A 98 16.41 14.27 -6.25
CA ARG A 98 16.15 15.65 -5.81
C ARG A 98 17.31 16.19 -4.97
N ALA A 99 17.73 15.47 -3.93
CA ALA A 99 18.79 15.92 -3.04
C ALA A 99 20.11 16.17 -3.78
N THR A 100 20.51 15.24 -4.64
CA THR A 100 21.72 15.35 -5.47
C THR A 100 21.62 16.53 -6.44
N SER A 101 20.48 16.70 -7.10
CA SER A 101 20.25 17.79 -8.06
C SER A 101 20.27 19.16 -7.39
N SER A 102 19.66 19.29 -6.20
CA SER A 102 19.73 20.52 -5.41
C SER A 102 21.16 20.85 -4.97
N ALA A 103 21.97 19.85 -4.62
CA ALA A 103 23.38 20.07 -4.27
C ALA A 103 24.18 20.59 -5.46
N VAL A 104 24.02 19.98 -6.64
CA VAL A 104 24.67 20.44 -7.89
C VAL A 104 24.21 21.85 -8.26
N LEU A 105 22.91 22.13 -8.20
CA LEU A 105 22.37 23.46 -8.51
C LEU A 105 22.85 24.53 -7.52
N ALA A 106 23.03 24.19 -6.24
CA ALA A 106 23.63 25.09 -5.26
C ALA A 106 25.10 25.42 -5.58
N ALA A 107 25.89 24.43 -6.00
CA ALA A 107 27.27 24.64 -6.44
C ALA A 107 27.34 25.48 -7.74
N VAL A 108 26.42 25.24 -8.68
CA VAL A 108 26.28 26.04 -9.91
C VAL A 108 25.95 27.49 -9.59
N ARG A 109 25.00 27.74 -8.68
CA ARG A 109 24.65 29.10 -8.24
C ARG A 109 25.88 29.84 -7.68
N THR A 110 26.71 29.18 -6.87
CA THR A 110 27.95 29.78 -6.37
C THR A 110 28.90 30.11 -7.52
N ALA A 111 29.12 29.18 -8.44
CA ALA A 111 29.99 29.39 -9.59
C ALA A 111 29.54 30.55 -10.49
N LEU A 112 28.23 30.65 -10.78
CA LEU A 112 27.66 31.74 -11.55
C LEU A 112 27.91 33.10 -10.89
N ARG A 113 27.86 33.16 -9.56
CA ARG A 113 28.16 34.39 -8.80
C ARG A 113 29.63 34.76 -8.92
N ASP A 114 30.52 33.77 -8.75
CA ASP A 114 31.97 33.98 -8.78
C ASP A 114 32.45 34.47 -10.16
N THR A 115 31.79 34.03 -11.24
CA THR A 115 32.12 34.45 -12.61
C THR A 115 31.42 35.74 -13.05
N GLY A 116 30.58 36.35 -12.20
CA GLY A 116 29.78 37.52 -12.59
C GLY A 116 28.78 37.24 -13.71
N ALA A 117 28.17 36.06 -13.73
CA ALA A 117 27.14 35.70 -14.71
C ALA A 117 25.91 36.62 -14.59
N PRO A 118 25.04 36.68 -15.61
CA PRO A 118 23.82 37.49 -15.58
C PRO A 118 22.95 37.20 -14.34
N GLU A 119 22.17 38.20 -13.90
CA GLU A 119 21.36 38.08 -12.68
C GLU A 119 20.22 37.05 -12.82
N ASP A 120 19.65 36.92 -14.03
CA ASP A 120 18.53 36.03 -14.29
C ASP A 120 18.80 34.54 -13.97
N PRO A 121 19.88 33.90 -14.46
CA PRO A 121 20.19 32.50 -14.09
C PRO A 121 20.50 32.33 -12.60
N LEU A 122 21.08 33.34 -11.93
CA LEU A 122 21.28 33.33 -10.48
C LEU A 122 19.94 33.36 -9.72
N ARG A 123 19.00 34.20 -10.17
CA ARG A 123 17.66 34.31 -9.61
C ARG A 123 16.86 33.03 -9.84
N LEU A 124 16.95 32.46 -11.04
CA LEU A 124 16.33 31.18 -11.39
C LEU A 124 16.83 30.06 -10.47
N ALA A 125 18.15 29.87 -10.37
CA ALA A 125 18.74 28.84 -9.51
C ALA A 125 18.33 29.03 -8.03
N THR A 126 18.32 30.27 -7.54
CA THR A 126 17.90 30.59 -6.16
C THR A 126 16.42 30.28 -5.91
N THR A 127 15.55 30.63 -6.86
CA THR A 127 14.12 30.40 -6.78
C THR A 127 13.81 28.90 -6.81
N THR A 128 14.42 28.16 -7.73
CA THR A 128 14.27 26.70 -7.82
C THR A 128 14.73 25.99 -6.55
N LEU A 129 15.88 26.36 -5.99
CA LEU A 129 16.36 25.81 -4.72
C LEU A 129 15.38 26.09 -3.57
N SER A 130 14.80 27.30 -3.53
CA SER A 130 13.84 27.68 -2.49
C SER A 130 12.53 26.90 -2.61
N GLN A 131 11.99 26.76 -3.83
CA GLN A 131 10.75 26.03 -4.11
C GLN A 131 10.90 24.52 -3.91
N THR A 132 12.10 23.99 -4.11
CA THR A 132 12.39 22.56 -3.91
C THR A 132 12.97 22.25 -2.54
N ALA A 133 13.22 23.22 -1.65
CA ALA A 133 13.91 23.00 -0.37
C ALA A 133 13.17 22.04 0.59
N ARG A 134 11.84 22.02 0.55
CA ARG A 134 11.02 21.19 1.44
C ARG A 134 10.53 19.93 0.73
N LEU A 135 10.53 18.80 1.45
CA LEU A 135 9.90 17.59 0.94
C LEU A 135 8.36 17.75 0.91
N PRO A 136 7.68 17.19 -0.09
CA PRO A 136 6.22 17.19 -0.12
C PRO A 136 5.62 16.36 1.02
N ARG A 137 4.36 16.67 1.39
CA ARG A 137 3.61 15.93 2.42
C ARG A 137 3.29 14.50 1.98
N GLU A 138 3.15 13.58 2.94
CA GLU A 138 3.01 12.14 2.67
C GLU A 138 1.88 11.76 1.72
N GLY A 139 0.70 12.37 1.86
CA GLY A 139 -0.47 12.06 1.02
C GLY A 139 -0.35 12.46 -0.45
N ILE A 140 0.48 13.47 -0.75
CA ILE A 140 0.73 13.98 -2.10
C ILE A 140 2.20 13.80 -2.51
N ARG A 141 2.93 12.89 -1.84
CA ARG A 141 4.39 12.81 -1.93
C ARG A 141 4.88 12.54 -3.34
N ALA A 142 4.27 11.58 -4.04
CA ALA A 142 4.63 11.22 -5.41
C ALA A 142 4.44 12.40 -6.37
N VAL A 143 3.25 13.02 -6.37
CA VAL A 143 2.93 14.15 -7.24
C VAL A 143 3.81 15.36 -6.93
N GLY A 144 4.01 15.68 -5.65
CA GLY A 144 4.87 16.78 -5.26
C GLY A 144 6.35 16.55 -5.62
N LEU A 145 6.85 15.31 -5.50
CA LEU A 145 8.21 14.98 -5.90
C LEU A 145 8.37 15.11 -7.42
N HIS A 146 7.41 14.60 -8.19
CA HIS A 146 7.39 14.74 -9.64
C HIS A 146 7.52 16.21 -10.06
N THR A 147 6.66 17.10 -9.55
CA THR A 147 6.72 18.54 -9.84
C THR A 147 8.05 19.17 -9.43
N GLN A 148 8.62 18.78 -8.28
CA GLN A 148 9.93 19.29 -7.85
C GLN A 148 11.08 18.82 -8.77
N LEU A 149 11.05 17.57 -9.23
CA LEU A 149 12.04 17.03 -10.17
C LEU A 149 11.93 17.71 -11.54
N GLU A 150 10.72 17.95 -12.05
CA GLU A 150 10.50 18.70 -13.30
C GLU A 150 11.02 20.14 -13.19
N LEU A 151 10.78 20.80 -12.07
CA LEU A 151 11.28 22.17 -11.83
C LEU A 151 12.82 22.21 -11.79
N LEU A 152 13.46 21.21 -11.17
CA LEU A 152 14.93 21.07 -11.18
C LEU A 152 15.44 20.82 -12.60
N LEU A 153 14.80 19.93 -13.35
CA LEU A 153 15.16 19.62 -14.73
C LEU A 153 15.05 20.85 -15.63
N ALA A 154 13.97 21.63 -15.49
CA ALA A 154 13.76 22.88 -16.21
C ALA A 154 14.85 23.93 -15.90
N ALA A 155 15.33 24.02 -14.65
CA ALA A 155 16.43 24.90 -14.31
C ALA A 155 17.74 24.50 -15.01
N PHE A 156 18.03 23.19 -15.13
CA PHE A 156 19.20 22.70 -15.86
C PHE A 156 19.08 22.84 -17.40
N ALA A 157 17.89 23.16 -17.92
CA ALA A 157 17.71 23.47 -19.35
C ALA A 157 18.14 24.89 -19.71
N ASP A 158 18.31 25.80 -18.75
CA ASP A 158 18.89 27.11 -19.01
C ASP A 158 20.37 26.98 -19.40
N HIS A 159 20.75 27.60 -20.51
CA HIS A 159 22.08 27.44 -21.09
C HIS A 159 23.23 27.95 -20.20
N HIS A 160 23.02 29.01 -19.40
CA HIS A 160 24.04 29.48 -18.46
C HIS A 160 24.23 28.51 -17.29
N ILE A 161 23.12 28.02 -16.73
CA ILE A 161 23.13 26.98 -15.68
C ILE A 161 23.77 25.70 -16.22
N ALA A 162 23.39 25.24 -17.40
CA ALA A 162 23.95 24.04 -18.04
C ALA A 162 25.46 24.17 -18.28
N GLY A 163 25.90 25.31 -18.82
CA GLY A 163 27.32 25.61 -19.01
C GLY A 163 28.10 25.52 -17.70
N ALA A 164 27.62 26.19 -16.65
CA ALA A 164 28.24 26.14 -15.33
C ALA A 164 28.15 24.74 -14.65
N ALA A 165 27.14 23.94 -14.97
CA ALA A 165 26.96 22.60 -14.43
C ALA A 165 27.85 21.54 -15.08
N THR A 166 28.37 21.79 -16.29
CA THR A 166 29.10 20.79 -17.10
C THR A 166 30.25 20.14 -16.33
N ALA A 167 31.12 20.94 -15.69
CA ALA A 167 32.26 20.44 -14.91
C ALA A 167 31.87 19.94 -13.49
N ARG A 168 30.59 20.03 -13.12
CA ARG A 168 30.06 19.73 -11.77
C ARG A 168 29.08 18.56 -11.77
N GLY A 169 29.08 17.75 -12.83
CA GLY A 169 28.20 16.59 -12.96
C GLY A 169 26.80 16.90 -13.51
N GLY A 170 26.55 18.11 -14.02
CA GLY A 170 25.26 18.51 -14.59
C GLY A 170 24.65 17.51 -15.58
N PRO A 171 25.38 17.02 -16.59
CA PRO A 171 24.84 16.02 -17.53
C PRO A 171 24.35 14.73 -16.86
N ALA A 172 25.11 14.22 -15.88
CA ALA A 172 24.71 13.02 -15.12
C ALA A 172 23.48 13.31 -14.25
N THR A 173 23.39 14.50 -13.66
CA THR A 173 22.22 14.95 -12.89
C THR A 173 20.96 15.03 -13.77
N VAL A 174 21.06 15.59 -14.98
CA VAL A 174 19.93 15.67 -15.93
C VAL A 174 19.43 14.28 -16.33
N ALA A 175 20.36 13.36 -16.62
CA ALA A 175 20.02 11.97 -16.93
C ALA A 175 19.33 11.27 -15.74
N ALA A 176 19.85 11.45 -14.52
CA ALA A 176 19.28 10.89 -13.31
C ALA A 176 17.88 11.45 -13.01
N LEU A 177 17.66 12.77 -13.13
CA LEU A 177 16.35 13.41 -12.98
C LEU A 177 15.32 12.82 -13.96
N THR A 178 15.69 12.70 -15.23
CA THR A 178 14.81 12.16 -16.28
C THR A 178 14.43 10.70 -16.01
N ALA A 179 15.41 9.88 -15.60
CA ALA A 179 15.17 8.50 -15.21
C ALA A 179 14.24 8.41 -13.98
N SER A 180 14.50 9.18 -12.93
CA SER A 180 13.68 9.18 -11.71
C SER A 180 12.24 9.65 -11.96
N ILE A 181 12.04 10.67 -12.82
CA ILE A 181 10.69 11.11 -13.23
C ILE A 181 9.95 9.96 -13.93
N THR A 182 10.62 9.30 -14.88
CA THR A 182 10.03 8.19 -15.64
C THR A 182 9.66 7.01 -14.72
N THR A 183 10.58 6.59 -13.85
CA THR A 183 10.36 5.52 -12.88
C THR A 183 9.23 5.86 -11.90
N LEU A 184 9.18 7.09 -11.40
CA LEU A 184 8.14 7.53 -10.46
C LEU A 184 6.75 7.54 -11.12
N LEU A 185 6.65 8.00 -12.37
CA LEU A 185 5.40 7.97 -13.13
C LEU A 185 4.92 6.54 -13.41
N ALA A 186 5.83 5.65 -13.84
CA ALA A 186 5.52 4.24 -14.06
C ALA A 186 5.01 3.59 -12.77
N ALA A 187 5.74 3.73 -11.67
CA ALA A 187 5.35 3.16 -10.38
C ALA A 187 4.04 3.74 -9.83
N THR A 188 3.73 5.01 -10.13
CA THR A 188 2.45 5.63 -9.74
C THR A 188 1.28 5.08 -10.55
N ARG A 189 1.47 4.82 -11.85
CA ARG A 189 0.46 4.21 -12.73
C ARG A 189 0.20 2.75 -12.37
N ASP A 190 1.28 2.01 -12.08
CA ASP A 190 1.22 0.59 -11.74
C ASP A 190 0.81 0.35 -10.28
N ARG A 191 0.59 1.42 -9.51
CA ARG A 191 0.15 1.33 -8.12
C ARG A 191 -1.18 0.60 -8.08
N PRO A 192 -1.27 -0.59 -7.44
CA PRO A 192 -2.55 -1.27 -7.30
C PRO A 192 -3.51 -0.34 -6.55
N ALA A 193 -4.72 -0.19 -7.08
CA ALA A 193 -5.76 0.63 -6.47
C ALA A 193 -5.83 0.34 -4.96
N ARG A 194 -5.86 1.39 -4.16
CA ARG A 194 -5.75 1.29 -2.70
C ARG A 194 -7.02 0.64 -2.12
N ARG A 195 -7.03 -0.69 -2.04
CA ARG A 195 -7.97 -1.60 -1.33
C ARG A 195 -9.46 -1.42 -1.69
N GLY A 196 -10.03 -2.52 -2.22
CA GLY A 196 -11.46 -2.78 -2.37
C GLY A 196 -12.08 -2.01 -3.53
N THR A 197 -12.67 -2.72 -4.49
CA THR A 197 -13.81 -2.12 -5.16
C THR A 197 -14.86 -1.77 -4.08
N PRO A 198 -15.70 -0.75 -4.29
CA PRO A 198 -16.80 -0.45 -3.36
C PRO A 198 -17.59 -1.72 -2.97
N GLU A 199 -17.73 -2.67 -3.91
CA GLU A 199 -18.38 -3.96 -3.70
C GLU A 199 -17.65 -4.86 -2.68
N GLU A 200 -16.31 -4.88 -2.68
CA GLU A 200 -15.51 -5.66 -1.73
C GLU A 200 -15.55 -5.05 -0.32
N THR A 201 -15.74 -3.73 -0.23
CA THR A 201 -15.88 -2.99 1.04
C THR A 201 -17.32 -3.09 1.57
N GLU A 202 -18.32 -2.99 0.70
CA GLU A 202 -19.74 -3.24 1.03
C GLU A 202 -19.97 -4.69 1.46
N PHE A 203 -19.26 -5.66 0.88
CA PHE A 203 -19.34 -7.05 1.32
C PHE A 203 -18.76 -7.27 2.73
N LEU A 204 -17.79 -6.44 3.15
CA LEU A 204 -17.22 -6.46 4.50
C LEU A 204 -18.05 -5.63 5.50
N ASP A 205 -18.61 -4.49 5.08
CA ASP A 205 -19.41 -3.60 5.94
C ASP A 205 -20.88 -4.07 6.11
N ASN A 206 -21.44 -4.79 5.12
CA ASN A 206 -22.76 -5.43 5.27
C ASN A 206 -22.71 -6.76 6.04
N GLN A 207 -21.56 -7.14 6.62
CA GLN A 207 -21.54 -8.25 7.55
C GLN A 207 -22.14 -7.79 8.89
N PRO A 208 -23.16 -8.48 9.43
CA PRO A 208 -23.54 -8.27 10.82
C PRO A 208 -22.28 -8.56 11.64
N ARG A 209 -21.72 -7.53 12.28
CA ARG A 209 -20.61 -7.66 13.22
C ARG A 209 -20.99 -8.83 14.12
N ARG A 210 -20.20 -9.92 14.09
CA ARG A 210 -20.43 -11.06 14.98
C ARG A 210 -20.67 -10.44 16.37
N PRO A 211 -21.79 -10.74 17.04
CA PRO A 211 -21.93 -10.34 18.43
C PRO A 211 -20.66 -10.83 19.10
N ARG A 212 -19.94 -9.90 19.71
CA ARG A 212 -18.73 -10.20 20.46
C ARG A 212 -19.17 -11.32 21.39
N ALA A 213 -18.66 -12.53 21.19
CA ALA A 213 -18.99 -13.62 22.08
C ALA A 213 -18.51 -13.13 23.44
N ASP A 214 -19.45 -12.76 24.30
CA ASP A 214 -19.13 -12.37 25.65
C ASP A 214 -18.32 -13.53 26.22
N PRO A 215 -17.12 -13.26 26.76
CA PRO A 215 -16.31 -14.32 27.34
C PRO A 215 -17.20 -15.07 28.34
N PRO A 216 -17.24 -16.42 28.29
CA PRO A 216 -18.08 -17.20 29.19
C PRO A 216 -17.80 -16.75 30.61
N GLY A 217 -18.85 -16.27 31.29
CA GLY A 217 -18.81 -15.62 32.58
C GLY A 217 -17.79 -16.27 33.49
N GLY A 218 -16.67 -15.56 33.67
CA GLY A 218 -15.67 -15.91 34.65
C GLY A 218 -16.35 -15.94 36.00
N LEU A 219 -16.23 -17.10 36.65
CA LEU A 219 -16.73 -17.37 37.99
C LEU A 219 -16.48 -16.18 38.90
N ASP A 220 -17.58 -15.69 39.44
CA ASP A 220 -17.69 -14.72 40.51
C ASP A 220 -16.98 -15.29 41.76
N THR A 221 -15.67 -15.05 41.86
CA THR A 221 -14.92 -15.22 43.11
C THR A 221 -14.82 -13.87 43.79
N SER A 222 -15.75 -13.68 44.72
CA SER A 222 -15.58 -13.05 46.02
C SER A 222 -15.07 -11.61 46.07
N GLN A 223 -15.99 -10.74 46.50
CA GLN A 223 -15.88 -9.98 47.76
C GLN A 223 -14.44 -9.67 48.22
N GLY A 224 -14.06 -8.41 48.08
CA GLY A 224 -12.85 -7.85 48.65
C GLY A 224 -12.93 -6.34 48.75
N SER A 225 -13.76 -5.87 49.68
CA SER A 225 -13.83 -4.48 50.16
C SER A 225 -12.46 -3.82 50.34
N ARG A 226 -12.31 -2.58 49.86
CA ARG A 226 -11.54 -1.46 50.48
C ARG A 226 -11.73 -0.21 49.63
N SER A 227 -12.48 0.75 50.16
CA SER A 227 -11.92 2.01 50.70
C SER A 227 -11.35 2.87 49.57
N ALA A 228 -12.16 3.74 48.97
CA ALA A 228 -12.28 5.13 49.42
C ALA A 228 -10.90 5.76 49.63
N ASP A 229 -10.42 6.51 48.64
CA ASP A 229 -9.74 7.76 48.95
C ASP A 229 -9.91 8.78 47.80
N PRO A 230 -10.10 10.07 48.12
CA PRO A 230 -10.54 11.11 47.20
C PRO A 230 -9.35 11.94 46.67
N GLU A 231 -9.68 12.87 45.76
CA GLU A 231 -8.92 14.09 45.50
C GLU A 231 -7.44 13.97 45.10
N ARG A 232 -7.17 14.04 43.79
CA ARG A 232 -6.02 14.81 43.29
C ARG A 232 -6.39 15.66 42.09
N MET A 233 -6.95 16.81 42.42
CA MET A 233 -6.39 18.14 42.11
C MET A 233 -5.78 18.33 40.72
N SER A 234 -6.58 18.91 39.84
CA SER A 234 -6.14 19.63 38.64
C SER A 234 -5.15 20.75 39.00
N PRO A 235 -4.00 20.88 38.33
CA PRO A 235 -3.34 22.15 38.19
C PRO A 235 -3.86 22.89 36.95
N ALA A 236 -4.35 24.10 37.22
CA ALA A 236 -4.80 25.10 36.28
C ALA A 236 -3.64 25.66 35.41
N PRO A 237 -3.94 26.42 34.34
CA PRO A 237 -3.01 26.76 33.27
C PRO A 237 -2.06 27.89 33.65
N SER A 238 -0.80 27.80 33.23
CA SER A 238 0.14 28.92 33.23
C SER A 238 0.20 29.52 31.83
N ASP A 239 -0.42 30.68 31.69
CA ASP A 239 -0.36 31.57 30.54
C ASP A 239 0.66 32.70 30.84
N PRO A 240 0.86 33.71 29.96
CA PRO A 240 2.04 33.87 29.10
C PRO A 240 3.08 34.87 29.64
N SER A 241 4.34 34.71 29.25
CA SER A 241 5.37 35.74 29.44
C SER A 241 5.53 36.62 28.17
N PRO A 242 5.33 37.94 28.28
CA PRO A 242 5.63 38.89 27.22
C PRO A 242 7.09 39.36 27.33
N SER A 243 7.97 38.90 26.44
CA SER A 243 9.28 39.53 26.27
C SER A 243 9.17 40.67 25.26
N SER A 244 9.00 41.84 25.82
CA SER A 244 9.37 43.12 25.24
C SER A 244 10.89 43.21 25.03
N HIS A 245 11.32 44.06 24.08
CA HIS A 245 12.59 44.81 23.97
C HIS A 245 13.20 44.85 22.54
N PRO A 246 14.03 45.87 22.19
CA PRO A 246 13.53 47.13 21.64
C PRO A 246 14.35 47.61 20.40
N ARG A 247 13.83 48.67 19.75
CA ARG A 247 14.52 49.61 18.82
C ARG A 247 15.10 49.06 17.52
#